data_AF-A0A1V0M408-F1
#
_entry.id   AF-A0A1V0M408-F1
#
_cell.length_a   1.000
_cell.length_b   1.000
_cell.length_c   1.000
_cell.angle_alpha   90.00
_cell.angle_beta   90.00
_cell.angle_gamma   90.00
#
_symmetry.space_group_name_H-M   'P 1'
#
loop_
_entity.id
_entity.type
_entity.pdbx_description
1 polymer ?
#
loop_
_entity_poly.entity_id
_entity_poly.type
_entity_poly.pdbx_seq_one_letter_code
_entity_poly.pdbx_strand_id
1 'polypeptide(L)'
;MAKSLMNSENMIFPDESREIELVETIMLVEVGHTQFELVEEEIYRKADGKLIDTRIALTRKEWKYGRRVTVTAKHYPMSERDKAIGEMVTLTQWAIMETAQEKMTK
;
A
#
# COMPACT_ATOMS: atom_id res chain seq x y z
N MET A 1 -39.31 7.45 24.58
CA MET A 1 -38.59 8.10 23.47
C MET A 1 -37.10 8.13 23.82
N ALA A 2 -36.34 7.14 23.36
CA ALA A 2 -34.88 7.18 23.43
C ALA A 2 -34.37 7.48 22.02
N LYS A 3 -34.12 8.76 21.71
CA LYS A 3 -33.26 9.13 20.60
C LYS A 3 -31.85 8.71 21.00
N SER A 4 -31.52 7.46 20.72
CA SER A 4 -30.12 7.04 20.63
C SER A 4 -29.53 7.82 19.48
N LEU A 5 -28.90 8.95 19.80
CA LEU A 5 -27.93 9.60 18.95
C LEU A 5 -26.73 8.66 18.87
N MET A 6 -26.87 7.62 18.04
CA MET A 6 -25.70 6.93 17.52
C MET A 6 -24.88 8.00 16.82
N ASN A 7 -23.71 8.31 17.37
CA ASN A 7 -22.69 9.15 16.77
C ASN A 7 -22.44 8.66 15.34
N SER A 8 -23.11 9.29 14.38
CA SER A 8 -22.99 9.02 12.96
C SER A 8 -21.66 9.51 12.39
N GLU A 9 -20.80 10.11 13.21
CA GLU A 9 -19.50 10.64 12.80
C GLU A 9 -18.50 9.54 12.40
N ASN A 10 -18.72 8.29 12.80
CA ASN A 10 -17.85 7.15 12.47
C ASN A 10 -18.54 6.04 11.64
N MET A 11 -19.72 6.30 11.07
CA MET A 11 -20.27 5.36 10.08
C MET A 11 -19.57 5.58 8.74
N ILE A 12 -18.48 4.83 8.54
CA ILE A 12 -17.80 4.72 7.25
C ILE A 12 -18.74 3.95 6.33
N PHE A 13 -19.50 4.66 5.50
CA PHE A 13 -20.42 4.05 4.54
C PHE A 13 -19.61 3.43 3.38
N PRO A 14 -19.91 2.18 2.97
CA PRO A 14 -19.19 1.50 1.89
C PRO A 14 -19.32 2.18 0.51
N ASP A 15 -20.29 3.08 0.33
CA ASP A 15 -20.60 3.75 -0.94
C ASP A 15 -19.94 5.13 -1.10
N GLU A 16 -19.20 5.62 -0.11
CA GLU A 16 -18.39 6.83 -0.29
C GLU A 16 -17.17 6.47 -1.15
N SER A 17 -17.33 6.65 -2.45
CA SER A 17 -16.23 6.56 -3.41
C SER A 17 -15.03 7.37 -2.89
N ARG A 18 -13.83 6.77 -2.92
CA ARG A 18 -12.63 7.31 -2.28
C ARG A 18 -11.64 7.79 -3.32
N GLU A 19 -11.00 8.91 -3.04
CA GLU A 19 -9.80 9.37 -3.73
C GLU A 19 -8.59 9.02 -2.88
N ILE A 20 -7.53 8.55 -3.52
CA ILE A 20 -6.28 8.19 -2.86
C ILE A 20 -5.20 9.07 -3.47
N GLU A 21 -4.53 9.84 -2.63
CA GLU A 21 -3.39 10.65 -3.03
C GLU A 21 -2.11 10.04 -2.45
N LEU A 22 -1.08 9.97 -3.30
CA LEU A 22 0.25 9.56 -2.88
C LEU A 22 0.96 10.78 -2.28
N VAL A 23 1.23 10.73 -0.98
CA VAL A 23 1.85 11.84 -0.26
C VAL A 23 3.37 11.76 -0.33
N GLU A 24 3.91 10.62 0.09
CA GLU A 24 5.36 10.43 0.22
C GLU A 24 5.76 9.03 -0.24
N THR A 25 6.87 8.92 -0.99
CA THR A 25 7.53 7.63 -1.18
C THR A 25 8.50 7.40 -0.04
N ILE A 26 8.16 6.48 0.85
CA ILE A 26 8.98 6.10 2.01
C ILE A 26 10.19 5.30 1.52
N MET A 27 9.96 4.34 0.62
CA MET A 27 11.02 3.50 0.07
C MET A 27 10.62 2.92 -1.30
N LEU A 28 11.61 2.82 -2.19
CA LEU A 28 11.45 2.25 -3.52
C LEU A 28 12.65 1.35 -3.83
N VAL A 29 12.41 0.08 -4.12
CA VAL A 29 13.48 -0.87 -4.44
C VAL A 29 13.13 -1.68 -5.68
N GLU A 30 14.07 -1.78 -6.61
CA GLU A 30 13.95 -2.62 -7.80
C GLU A 30 14.95 -3.78 -7.74
N VAL A 31 14.44 -5.00 -7.94
CA VAL A 31 15.21 -6.24 -7.95
C VAL A 31 14.81 -7.06 -9.18
N GLY A 32 15.70 -7.10 -10.18
CA GLY A 32 15.43 -7.80 -11.44
C GLY A 32 14.20 -7.24 -12.16
N HIS A 33 13.17 -8.07 -12.31
CA HIS A 33 11.89 -7.69 -12.94
C HIS A 33 10.80 -7.26 -11.94
N THR A 34 11.15 -7.15 -10.66
CA THR A 34 10.24 -6.81 -9.57
C THR A 34 10.59 -5.45 -8.98
N GLN A 35 9.58 -4.63 -8.73
CA GLN A 35 9.67 -3.35 -8.05
C GLN A 35 8.82 -3.41 -6.78
N PHE A 36 9.38 -2.96 -5.68
CA PHE A 36 8.72 -2.81 -4.39
C PHE A 36 8.61 -1.32 -4.09
N GLU A 37 7.40 -0.87 -3.74
CA GLU A 37 7.14 0.51 -3.34
C GLU A 37 6.47 0.51 -1.98
N LEU A 38 6.95 1.35 -1.08
CA LEU A 38 6.32 1.67 0.19
C LEU A 38 6.04 3.16 0.19
N VAL A 39 4.77 3.52 0.23
CA VAL A 39 4.29 4.89 0.07
C VAL A 39 3.31 5.25 1.18
N GLU A 40 3.30 6.51 1.57
CA GLU A 40 2.25 7.09 2.40
C GLU A 40 1.11 7.55 1.48
N GLU A 41 -0.10 7.13 1.83
CA GLU A 41 -1.33 7.45 1.12
C GLU A 41 -2.28 8.21 2.04
N GLU A 42 -2.89 9.25 1.49
CA GLU A 42 -4.04 9.90 2.09
C GLU A 42 -5.31 9.50 1.35
N ILE A 43 -6.34 9.18 2.12
CA ILE A 43 -7.63 8.74 1.62
C ILE A 43 -8.64 9.86 1.84
N TYR A 44 -9.20 10.35 0.76
CA TYR A 44 -10.18 11.42 0.74
C TYR A 44 -11.56 10.90 0.38
N ARG A 45 -12.59 11.50 0.97
CA ARG A 45 -13.98 11.30 0.57
C ARG A 45 -14.23 12.08 -0.73
N LYS A 46 -14.61 11.41 -1.81
CA LYS A 46 -14.86 12.10 -3.09
C LYS A 46 -15.97 13.14 -3.04
N ALA A 47 -16.96 12.94 -2.16
CA ALA A 47 -18.14 13.80 -2.11
C ALA A 47 -17.81 15.24 -1.65
N ASP A 48 -16.88 15.40 -0.72
CA ASP A 48 -16.56 16.69 -0.08
C ASP A 48 -15.05 16.99 -0.01
N GLY A 49 -14.19 16.10 -0.49
CA GLY A 49 -12.73 16.23 -0.44
C GLY A 49 -12.18 16.14 0.98
N LYS A 50 -12.94 15.65 1.97
CA LYS A 50 -12.47 15.56 3.35
C LYS A 50 -11.50 14.39 3.51
N LEU A 51 -10.38 14.63 4.17
CA LEU A 51 -9.45 13.57 4.59
C LEU A 51 -10.16 12.61 5.55
N ILE A 52 -10.19 11.33 5.17
CA ILE A 52 -10.78 10.22 5.92
C ILE A 52 -9.69 9.54 6.77
N ASP A 53 -8.56 9.21 6.14
CA ASP A 53 -7.54 8.35 6.73
C ASP A 53 -6.17 8.58 6.07
N THR A 54 -5.11 8.28 6.80
CA THR A 54 -3.72 8.26 6.28
C THR A 54 -3.13 6.89 6.60
N ARG A 55 -2.47 6.28 5.62
CA ARG A 55 -1.97 4.90 5.75
C ARG A 55 -0.70 4.70 4.94
N ILE A 56 -0.07 3.55 5.14
CA ILE A 56 1.10 3.12 4.38
C ILE A 56 0.70 1.99 3.45
N ALA A 57 0.97 2.15 2.16
CA ALA A 57 0.77 1.13 1.14
C ALA A 57 2.10 0.52 0.73
N LEU A 58 2.19 -0.79 0.89
CA LEU A 58 3.25 -1.62 0.33
C LEU A 58 2.72 -2.26 -0.96
N THR A 59 3.39 -2.00 -2.08
CA THR A 59 3.07 -2.62 -3.37
C THR A 59 4.26 -3.38 -3.94
N ARG A 60 3.99 -4.55 -4.52
CA ARG A 60 4.92 -5.29 -5.37
C ARG A 60 4.40 -5.24 -6.79
N LYS A 61 5.21 -4.69 -7.70
CA LYS A 61 4.93 -4.65 -9.14
C LYS A 61 5.89 -5.57 -9.87
N GLU A 62 5.40 -6.34 -10.82
CA GLU A 62 6.22 -7.21 -11.68
C GLU A 62 6.10 -6.78 -13.14
N TRP A 63 7.19 -6.91 -13.87
CA TRP A 63 7.19 -6.73 -15.32
C TRP A 63 6.49 -7.91 -16.00
N LYS A 64 5.30 -7.68 -16.54
CA LYS A 64 4.50 -8.65 -17.30
C LYS A 64 4.05 -8.02 -18.62
N TYR A 65 4.31 -8.70 -19.73
CA TYR A 65 3.83 -8.30 -21.07
C TYR A 65 4.13 -6.84 -21.45
N GLY A 66 5.35 -6.35 -21.21
CA GLY A 66 5.71 -4.98 -21.60
C GLY A 66 5.36 -3.89 -20.58
N ARG A 67 4.74 -4.23 -19.45
CA ARG A 67 4.31 -3.25 -18.44
C ARG A 67 4.52 -3.75 -17.01
N ARG A 68 4.59 -2.82 -16.06
CA ARG A 68 4.57 -3.13 -14.62
C ARG A 68 3.12 -3.38 -14.19
N VAL A 69 2.87 -4.52 -13.55
CA VAL A 69 1.56 -4.91 -13.03
C VAL A 69 1.69 -5.08 -11.52
N THR A 70 0.81 -4.44 -10.75
CA THR A 70 0.72 -4.66 -9.30
C THR A 70 0.27 -6.09 -9.04
N VAL A 71 1.11 -6.87 -8.36
CA VAL A 71 0.86 -8.28 -8.03
C VAL A 71 0.39 -8.42 -6.59
N THR A 72 0.92 -7.59 -5.69
CA THR A 72 0.51 -7.56 -4.29
C THR A 72 0.37 -6.11 -3.84
N ALA A 73 -0.69 -5.82 -3.10
CA ALA A 73 -0.87 -4.56 -2.38
C ALA A 73 -1.31 -4.87 -0.95
N LYS A 74 -0.57 -4.36 0.03
CA LYS A 74 -0.88 -4.49 1.45
C LYS A 74 -0.87 -3.11 2.07
N HIS A 75 -1.85 -2.84 2.94
CA HIS A 75 -2.00 -1.55 3.60
C HIS A 75 -1.80 -1.71 5.10
N TYR A 76 -1.15 -0.72 5.70
CA TYR A 76 -0.86 -0.66 7.13
C TYR A 76 -1.39 0.67 7.67
N PRO A 77 -1.95 0.70 8.89
CA PRO A 77 -2.18 1.97 9.56
C PRO A 77 -0.85 2.69 9.81
N MET A 78 -0.84 4.02 9.88
CA MET A 78 0.38 4.80 10.12
C MET A 78 1.13 4.39 11.39
N SER A 79 0.42 3.92 12.41
CA SER A 79 1.02 3.40 13.65
C SER A 79 1.89 2.16 13.46
N GLU A 80 1.76 1.45 12.33
CA GLU A 80 2.54 0.26 11.98
C GLU A 80 3.64 0.56 10.94
N ARG A 81 4.10 1.81 10.80
CA ARG A 81 5.15 2.21 9.83
C ARG A 81 6.39 1.33 9.86
N ASP A 82 6.96 1.11 11.04
CA ASP A 82 8.19 0.31 11.17
C ASP A 82 7.98 -1.16 10.77
N LYS A 83 6.79 -1.70 11.05
CA LYS A 83 6.41 -3.05 10.62
C LYS A 83 6.27 -3.15 9.11
N ALA A 84 5.69 -2.13 8.47
CA ALA A 84 5.58 -2.06 7.02
C ALA A 84 6.97 -1.98 6.35
N ILE A 85 7.89 -1.20 6.93
CA ILE A 85 9.29 -1.13 6.50
C ILE A 85 9.97 -2.50 6.66
N GLY A 86 9.82 -3.16 7.81
CA GLY A 86 10.41 -4.48 8.06
C GLY A 86 9.91 -5.54 7.07
N GLU A 87 8.62 -5.54 6.74
CA GLU A 87 8.05 -6.44 5.74
C GLU A 87 8.56 -6.13 4.33
N MET A 88 8.69 -4.85 3.96
CA MET A 88 9.29 -4.46 2.69
C MET A 88 10.72 -4.97 2.54
N VAL A 89 11.56 -4.79 3.57
CA VAL A 89 12.94 -5.26 3.57
C VAL A 89 12.98 -6.79 3.41
N THR A 90 12.12 -7.50 4.12
CA THR A 90 12.04 -8.97 4.05
C THR A 90 11.68 -9.45 2.64
N LEU A 91 10.64 -8.86 2.03
CA LEU A 91 10.21 -9.21 0.67
C LEU A 91 11.28 -8.89 -0.38
N THR A 92 11.97 -7.77 -0.20
CA THR A 92 13.08 -7.36 -1.06
C THR A 92 14.23 -8.35 -0.98
N GLN A 93 14.60 -8.80 0.23
CA GLN A 93 15.65 -9.79 0.44
C GLN A 93 15.31 -11.12 -0.23
N TRP A 94 14.06 -11.59 -0.11
CA TRP A 94 13.62 -12.80 -0.80
C TRP A 94 13.71 -12.67 -2.31
N ALA A 95 13.27 -11.55 -2.89
CA ALA A 95 13.40 -11.31 -4.33
C ALA A 95 14.86 -11.29 -4.81
N ILE A 96 15.79 -10.78 -3.98
CA ILE A 96 17.22 -10.83 -4.28
C ILE A 96 17.71 -12.28 -4.32
N MET A 97 17.31 -13.09 -3.33
CA MET A 97 17.67 -14.52 -3.28
C MET A 97 17.10 -15.29 -4.48
N GLU A 98 15.83 -15.10 -4.82
CA GLU A 98 15.19 -15.71 -6.00
C GLU A 98 15.95 -15.35 -7.27
N THR A 99 16.25 -14.05 -7.47
CA THR A 99 16.99 -13.57 -8.64
C THR A 99 18.42 -14.15 -8.70
N ALA A 100 19.09 -14.29 -7.55
CA ALA A 100 20.41 -14.90 -7.48
C ALA A 100 20.35 -16.40 -7.84
N GLN A 101 19.36 -17.14 -7.33
CA GLN A 101 19.16 -18.55 -7.63
C GLN A 101 18.87 -18.79 -9.11
N GLU A 102 18.06 -17.95 -9.74
CA GLU A 102 17.81 -18.02 -11.19
C GLU A 102 19.09 -17.85 -12.02
N LYS A 103 20.00 -16.98 -11.58
CA LYS A 103 21.30 -16.76 -12.26
C LYS A 103 22.29 -17.91 -12.05
N MET A 104 22.18 -18.65 -10.96
CA MET A 104 23.05 -19.80 -10.68
C MET A 104 22.58 -21.09 -11.37
N THR A 105 21.30 -21.16 -11.72
CA THR A 105 20.67 -22.34 -12.32
C THR A 105 20.52 -22.23 -13.84
N LYS A 106 20.80 -21.06 -14.42
CA LYS A 106 20.91 -20.80 -15.87
C LYS A 106 22.37 -20.71 -16.27
#